data_AF-A0ABD1LUU8-F1
#
_entry.id   AF-A0ABD1LUU8-F1
#
_cell.length_a   1.000
_cell.length_b   1.000
_cell.length_c   1.000
_cell.angle_alpha   90.00
_cell.angle_beta   90.00
_cell.angle_gamma   90.00
#
_symmetry.space_group_name_H-M   'P 1'
#
loop_
_entity.id
_entity.type
_entity.pdbx_description
1 polymer ?
#
loop_
_entity_poly.entity_id
_entity_poly.type
_entity_poly.pdbx_seq_one_letter_code
_entity_poly.pdbx_strand_id
1 'polypeptide(L)'
;MDHMMLKRAFAGRPNPLLVLVTVLVLIMVGFYSMHFPHGAFSSPSHVFISYSSNSTIADYLRALTGHPHVAGTKPASATARYVRDQFSALGLRSETVKHAALLSYPTRASLAAHFSDGGSLEFRLKEEEEEVVAPYHAYSPSGAAFAEAVFVNYGREEDFRALRALGVEVAGCVAVARRGGGVGRAAVVEAAERGGGGGGGGVRGGGGCGERARDESGDWRPVESRVGRGGEVGFGGQ
;
A
#
# COMPACT_ATOMS: atom_id res chain seq x y z
N MET A 1 28.89 63.14 -37.52
CA MET A 1 29.95 63.78 -36.72
C MET A 1 29.43 63.77 -35.29
N ASP A 2 29.91 62.96 -34.36
CA ASP A 2 31.28 62.53 -34.23
C ASP A 2 31.44 61.17 -33.55
N HIS A 3 31.81 60.22 -34.39
CA HIS A 3 32.69 59.07 -34.13
C HIS A 3 34.05 59.46 -33.47
N MET A 4 34.20 60.70 -32.99
CA MET A 4 35.44 61.39 -32.64
C MET A 4 35.56 61.70 -31.13
N MET A 5 34.57 61.32 -30.31
CA MET A 5 34.69 61.44 -28.84
C MET A 5 35.13 60.15 -28.15
N LEU A 6 34.93 58.97 -28.77
CA LEU A 6 35.42 57.71 -28.22
C LEU A 6 36.93 57.46 -28.45
N LYS A 7 37.57 58.24 -29.34
CA LYS A 7 39.00 58.07 -29.65
C LYS A 7 39.95 58.89 -28.76
N ARG A 8 39.44 59.78 -27.89
CA ARG A 8 40.28 60.67 -27.07
C ARG A 8 40.63 60.18 -25.66
N ALA A 9 40.16 59.00 -25.26
CA ALA A 9 40.49 58.43 -23.95
C ALA A 9 41.83 57.63 -23.92
N PHE A 10 42.45 57.36 -25.07
CA PHE A 10 43.65 56.50 -25.19
C PHE A 10 44.85 57.21 -25.83
N ALA A 11 45.02 58.51 -25.60
CA ALA A 11 46.11 59.31 -26.19
C ALA A 11 47.21 59.71 -25.19
N GLY A 12 47.57 58.81 -24.27
CA GLY A 12 48.75 58.94 -23.40
C GLY A 12 49.49 57.62 -23.33
N ARG A 13 50.84 57.64 -23.39
CA ARG A 13 51.65 56.42 -23.20
C ARG A 13 51.26 55.81 -21.85
N PRO A 14 50.77 54.56 -21.80
CA PRO A 14 50.35 53.98 -20.54
C PRO A 14 51.56 53.84 -19.62
N ASN A 15 51.39 54.17 -18.35
CA ASN A 15 52.46 54.05 -17.37
C ASN A 15 52.93 52.58 -17.36
N PRO A 16 54.23 52.30 -17.64
CA PRO A 16 54.70 50.93 -17.82
C PRO A 16 54.49 50.07 -16.57
N LEU A 17 54.51 50.71 -15.39
CA LEU A 17 54.26 50.08 -14.10
C LEU A 17 52.79 49.67 -13.92
N LEU A 18 51.84 50.48 -14.39
CA LEU A 18 50.40 50.15 -14.36
C LEU A 18 50.11 48.95 -15.28
N VAL A 19 50.68 48.95 -16.49
CA VAL A 19 50.54 47.83 -17.44
C VAL A 19 51.09 46.55 -16.83
N LEU A 20 52.29 46.58 -16.25
CA LEU A 20 52.90 45.41 -15.61
C LEU A 20 52.05 44.87 -14.46
N VAL A 21 51.50 45.73 -13.61
CA VAL A 21 50.60 45.33 -12.51
C VAL A 21 49.31 44.71 -13.06
N THR A 22 48.69 45.30 -14.08
CA THR A 22 47.47 44.73 -14.69
C THR A 22 47.72 43.37 -15.32
N VAL A 23 48.87 43.19 -15.98
CA VAL A 23 49.27 41.90 -16.57
C VAL A 23 49.52 40.86 -15.46
N LEU A 24 50.21 41.24 -14.37
CA LEU A 24 50.42 40.36 -13.23
C LEU A 24 49.11 39.94 -12.57
N VAL A 25 48.15 40.85 -12.42
CA VAL A 25 46.82 40.54 -11.88
C VAL A 25 46.06 39.60 -12.82
N LEU A 26 46.08 39.83 -14.13
CA LEU A 26 45.44 38.94 -15.11
C LEU A 26 46.09 37.55 -15.13
N ILE A 27 47.42 37.46 -14.97
CA ILE A 27 48.14 36.19 -14.85
C ILE A 27 47.76 35.50 -13.54
N MET A 28 47.70 36.23 -12.42
CA MET A 28 47.24 35.69 -11.13
C MET A 28 45.81 35.15 -11.22
N VAL A 29 44.89 35.91 -11.81
CA VAL A 29 43.49 35.50 -12.00
C VAL A 29 43.39 34.31 -12.96
N GLY A 30 44.13 34.32 -14.07
CA GLY A 30 44.19 33.20 -15.02
C GLY A 30 44.78 31.93 -14.39
N PHE A 31 45.88 32.07 -13.65
CA PHE A 31 46.50 30.99 -12.91
C PHE A 31 45.55 30.44 -11.84
N TYR A 32 44.88 31.32 -11.08
CA TYR A 32 43.86 30.90 -10.12
C TYR A 32 42.69 30.18 -10.80
N SER A 33 42.22 30.67 -11.94
CA SER A 33 41.10 30.06 -12.68
C SER A 33 41.47 28.71 -13.28
N MET A 34 42.73 28.51 -13.66
CA MET A 34 43.26 27.27 -14.23
C MET A 34 43.61 26.23 -13.18
N HIS A 35 44.18 26.64 -12.04
CA HIS A 35 44.61 25.73 -10.97
C HIS A 35 43.55 25.47 -9.90
N PHE A 36 42.60 26.39 -9.74
CA PHE A 36 41.42 26.21 -8.92
C PHE A 36 40.20 26.25 -9.83
N PRO A 37 39.92 25.18 -10.60
CA PRO A 37 38.65 25.06 -11.29
C PRO A 37 37.56 25.30 -10.25
N HIS A 38 36.69 26.28 -10.51
CA HIS A 38 35.55 26.55 -9.65
C HIS A 38 34.82 25.22 -9.48
N GLY A 39 34.68 24.78 -8.23
CA GLY A 39 34.25 23.42 -7.89
C GLY A 39 33.15 22.99 -8.84
N ALA A 40 33.40 21.89 -9.58
CA ALA A 40 32.50 21.38 -10.59
C ALA A 40 31.08 21.48 -10.04
N PHE A 41 30.20 22.24 -10.73
CA PHE A 41 28.80 22.33 -10.35
C PHE A 41 28.33 20.91 -10.09
N SER A 42 28.08 20.58 -8.83
CA SER A 42 27.61 19.24 -8.48
C SER A 42 26.31 19.10 -9.25
N SER A 43 26.22 18.06 -10.10
CA SER A 43 25.02 17.81 -10.89
C SER A 43 23.79 17.96 -9.98
N PRO A 44 22.69 18.61 -10.41
CA PRO A 44 21.50 18.77 -9.60
C PRO A 44 21.05 17.47 -8.91
N SER A 45 21.30 16.32 -9.56
CA SER A 45 21.06 14.98 -9.00
C SER A 45 21.91 14.67 -7.76
N HIS A 46 23.21 14.99 -7.77
CA HIS A 46 24.09 14.78 -6.61
C HIS A 46 23.71 15.68 -5.44
N VAL A 47 23.36 16.93 -5.74
CA VAL A 47 22.85 17.87 -4.74
C VAL A 47 21.55 17.35 -4.14
N PHE A 48 20.59 16.89 -4.96
CA PHE A 48 19.34 16.31 -4.49
C PHE A 48 19.54 15.10 -3.57
N ILE A 49 20.40 14.14 -3.97
CA ILE A 49 20.67 12.95 -3.15
C ILE A 49 21.36 13.33 -1.82
N SER A 50 22.19 14.37 -1.81
CA SER A 50 22.89 14.82 -0.59
C SER A 50 21.97 15.43 0.47
N TYR A 51 20.74 15.83 0.12
CA TYR A 51 19.76 16.34 1.09
C TYR A 51 19.12 15.25 1.95
N SER A 52 19.28 13.97 1.58
CA SER A 52 18.75 12.85 2.33
C SER A 52 19.84 12.25 3.23
N SER A 53 19.52 12.01 4.50
CA SER A 53 20.41 11.32 5.43
C SER A 53 19.69 10.14 6.10
N ASN A 54 20.45 9.15 6.55
CA ASN A 54 19.87 8.02 7.30
C ASN A 54 19.18 8.48 8.58
N SER A 55 19.68 9.54 9.23
CA SER A 55 19.07 10.10 10.43
C SER A 55 17.69 10.72 10.15
N THR A 56 17.59 11.56 9.11
CA THR A 56 16.32 12.19 8.73
C THR A 56 15.27 11.17 8.32
N ILE A 57 15.67 10.14 7.56
CA ILE A 57 14.77 9.02 7.20
C ILE A 57 14.31 8.28 8.46
N ALA A 58 15.22 7.98 9.40
CA ALA A 58 14.88 7.27 10.63
C ALA A 58 13.93 8.09 11.53
N ASP A 59 14.14 9.40 11.62
CA ASP A 59 13.28 10.31 12.39
C ASP A 59 11.87 10.38 11.79
N TYR A 60 11.76 10.51 10.45
CA TYR A 60 10.47 10.47 9.77
C TYR A 60 9.78 9.12 9.95
N LEU A 61 10.49 8.01 9.78
CA LEU A 61 9.93 6.68 9.97
C LEU A 61 9.38 6.54 11.39
N ARG A 62 10.15 6.92 12.41
CA ARG A 62 9.73 6.86 13.81
C ARG A 62 8.48 7.68 14.08
N ALA A 63 8.39 8.89 13.52
CA ALA A 63 7.22 9.75 13.67
C ALA A 63 5.97 9.16 12.97
N LEU A 64 6.15 8.57 11.78
CA LEU A 64 5.05 8.01 10.99
C LEU A 64 4.55 6.66 11.53
N THR A 65 5.42 5.84 12.13
CA THR A 65 5.06 4.49 12.62
C THR A 65 4.78 4.43 14.12
N GLY A 66 4.69 5.56 14.81
CA GLY A 66 4.48 5.57 16.26
C GLY A 66 3.13 5.02 16.72
N HIS A 67 2.12 5.00 15.83
CA HIS A 67 0.75 4.59 16.15
C HIS A 67 0.04 4.05 14.90
N PRO A 68 -0.96 3.15 15.03
CA PRO A 68 -1.80 2.74 13.92
C PRO A 68 -2.57 3.91 13.32
N HIS A 69 -2.49 4.07 12.00
CA HIS A 69 -3.11 5.20 11.30
C HIS A 69 -3.95 4.75 10.10
N VAL A 70 -4.92 3.86 10.36
CA VAL A 70 -5.86 3.33 9.35
C VAL A 70 -6.64 4.49 8.71
N ALA A 71 -6.87 4.43 7.40
CA ALA A 71 -7.60 5.45 6.66
C ALA A 71 -8.93 5.81 7.34
N GLY A 72 -9.32 7.09 7.31
CA GLY A 72 -10.56 7.58 7.92
C GLY A 72 -10.54 7.78 9.45
N THR A 73 -9.44 7.43 10.14
CA THR A 73 -9.33 7.59 11.60
C THR A 73 -8.68 8.92 12.02
N LYS A 74 -8.82 9.29 13.30
CA LYS A 74 -8.17 10.48 13.88
C LYS A 74 -6.63 10.41 13.79
N PRO A 75 -5.96 9.29 14.12
CA PRO A 75 -4.51 9.15 13.92
C PRO A 75 -4.08 9.36 12.47
N ALA A 76 -4.81 8.80 11.48
CA ALA A 76 -4.50 9.04 10.06
C ALA A 76 -4.57 10.53 9.67
N SER A 77 -5.54 11.27 10.20
CA SER A 77 -5.59 12.72 10.00
C SER A 77 -4.40 13.44 10.66
N ALA A 78 -3.91 12.97 11.80
CA ALA A 78 -2.70 13.51 12.43
C ALA A 78 -1.45 13.24 11.60
N THR A 79 -1.29 12.02 11.08
CA THR A 79 -0.20 11.65 10.18
C THR A 79 -0.20 12.50 8.90
N ALA A 80 -1.37 12.72 8.29
CA ALA A 80 -1.49 13.59 7.12
C ALA A 80 -1.09 15.05 7.40
N ARG A 81 -1.47 15.58 8.57
CA ARG A 81 -1.03 16.91 9.02
C ARG A 81 0.48 16.97 9.22
N TYR A 82 1.07 15.95 9.85
CA TYR A 82 2.52 15.86 10.03
C TYR A 82 3.25 15.92 8.69
N VAL A 83 2.86 15.12 7.70
CA VAL A 83 3.48 15.12 6.35
C VAL A 83 3.36 16.49 5.68
N ARG A 84 2.17 17.11 5.71
CA ARG A 84 1.95 18.45 5.17
C ARG A 84 2.86 19.49 5.84
N ASP A 85 3.01 19.43 7.15
CA ASP A 85 3.81 20.38 7.92
C ASP A 85 5.30 20.21 7.60
N GLN A 86 5.79 18.96 7.45
CA GLN A 86 7.15 18.69 6.97
C GLN A 86 7.40 19.25 5.56
N PHE A 87 6.48 19.03 4.62
CA PHE A 87 6.60 19.58 3.28
C PHE A 87 6.59 21.11 3.28
N SER A 88 5.73 21.72 4.08
CA SER A 88 5.66 23.18 4.22
C SER A 88 6.94 23.75 4.82
N ALA A 89 7.52 23.08 5.82
CA ALA A 89 8.80 23.48 6.42
C ALA A 89 9.97 23.41 5.43
N LEU A 90 9.89 22.53 4.44
CA LEU A 90 10.85 22.42 3.33
C LEU A 90 10.58 23.45 2.21
N GLY A 91 9.61 24.35 2.36
CA GLY A 91 9.25 25.36 1.37
C GLY A 91 8.40 24.83 0.22
N LEU A 92 7.83 23.62 0.32
CA LEU A 92 6.94 23.07 -0.69
C LEU A 92 5.51 23.56 -0.49
N ARG A 93 4.86 23.99 -1.58
CA ARG A 93 3.43 24.29 -1.56
C ARG A 93 2.65 23.01 -1.27
N SER A 94 1.99 22.97 -0.12
CA SER A 94 1.35 21.77 0.42
C SER A 94 -0.10 22.05 0.77
N GLU A 95 -1.01 21.24 0.23
CA GLU A 95 -2.45 21.39 0.46
C GLU A 95 -3.05 20.03 0.86
N THR A 96 -4.11 20.05 1.67
CA THR A 96 -4.84 18.83 2.07
C THR A 96 -6.19 18.82 1.39
N VAL A 97 -6.45 17.80 0.58
CA VAL A 97 -7.74 17.59 -0.09
C VAL A 97 -8.51 16.48 0.64
N LYS A 98 -9.79 16.72 0.90
CA LYS A 98 -10.69 15.74 1.54
C LYS A 98 -11.55 15.08 0.47
N HIS A 99 -11.66 13.76 0.54
CA HIS A 99 -12.54 12.98 -0.30
C HIS A 99 -13.47 12.14 0.57
N ALA A 100 -14.74 12.07 0.18
CA ALA A 100 -15.67 11.10 0.73
C ALA A 100 -15.49 9.78 -0.03
N ALA A 101 -15.06 8.74 0.67
CA ALA A 101 -14.88 7.40 0.14
C ALA A 101 -15.61 6.40 1.02
N LEU A 102 -16.16 5.35 0.40
CA LEU A 102 -16.72 4.23 1.14
C LEU A 102 -15.55 3.44 1.75
N LEU A 103 -15.53 3.34 3.07
CA LEU A 103 -14.56 2.53 3.82
C LEU A 103 -15.33 1.48 4.63
N SER A 104 -14.67 0.37 4.93
CA SER A 104 -15.21 -0.72 5.76
C SER A 104 -14.35 -0.91 7.00
N TYR A 105 -14.96 -1.15 8.16
CA TYR A 105 -14.26 -1.46 9.41
C TYR A 105 -14.93 -2.65 10.09
N PRO A 106 -14.19 -3.48 10.83
CA PRO A 106 -14.76 -4.61 11.54
C PRO A 106 -15.50 -4.15 12.78
N THR A 107 -16.69 -4.72 13.01
CA THR A 107 -17.43 -4.57 14.27
C THR A 107 -17.12 -5.74 15.19
N ARG A 108 -17.23 -6.96 14.67
CA ARG A 108 -16.85 -8.22 15.33
C ARG A 108 -16.33 -9.22 14.30
N ALA A 109 -15.40 -10.06 14.71
CA ALA A 109 -14.89 -11.17 13.92
C ALA A 109 -14.57 -12.35 14.83
N SER A 110 -15.00 -13.54 14.43
CA SER A 110 -14.70 -14.80 15.13
C SER A 110 -14.48 -15.91 14.12
N LEU A 111 -13.56 -16.82 14.41
CA LEU A 111 -13.31 -18.02 13.62
C LEU A 111 -13.12 -19.19 14.58
N ALA A 112 -13.77 -20.31 14.30
CA ALA A 112 -13.60 -21.55 15.05
C ALA A 112 -13.55 -22.75 14.11
N ALA A 113 -12.69 -23.70 14.42
CA ALA A 113 -12.67 -25.02 13.78
C ALA A 113 -13.42 -26.01 14.68
N HIS A 114 -14.30 -26.80 14.10
CA HIS A 114 -15.02 -27.87 14.78
C HIS A 114 -14.57 -29.21 14.20
N PHE A 115 -14.21 -30.14 15.07
CA PHE A 115 -13.68 -31.45 14.71
C PHE A 115 -14.72 -32.55 14.93
N SER A 116 -14.55 -33.67 14.23
CA SER A 116 -15.49 -34.81 14.28
C SER A 116 -15.58 -35.49 15.65
N ASP A 117 -14.57 -35.31 16.50
CA ASP A 117 -14.53 -35.81 17.88
C ASP A 117 -15.31 -34.92 18.87
N GLY A 118 -15.98 -33.88 18.38
CA GLY A 118 -16.69 -32.89 19.21
C GLY A 118 -15.78 -31.80 19.77
N GLY A 119 -14.48 -31.85 19.48
CA GLY A 119 -13.54 -30.79 19.79
C GLY A 119 -13.86 -29.50 19.02
N SER A 120 -13.57 -28.36 19.64
CA SER A 120 -13.58 -27.07 18.96
C SER A 120 -12.35 -26.26 19.31
N LEU A 121 -11.84 -25.51 18.34
CA LEU A 121 -10.69 -24.62 18.49
C LEU A 121 -11.09 -23.23 18.01
N GLU A 122 -11.13 -22.27 18.92
CA GLU A 122 -11.33 -20.86 18.59
C GLU A 122 -10.00 -20.20 18.21
N PHE A 123 -10.00 -19.46 17.11
CA PHE A 123 -8.85 -18.70 16.66
C PHE A 123 -8.90 -17.29 17.22
N ARG A 124 -7.81 -16.87 17.86
CA ARG A 124 -7.66 -15.49 18.33
C ARG A 124 -7.42 -14.58 17.13
N LEU A 125 -8.41 -13.75 16.81
CA LEU A 125 -8.34 -12.72 15.76
C LEU A 125 -7.99 -11.35 16.38
N LYS A 126 -6.97 -11.30 17.24
CA LYS A 126 -6.50 -10.07 17.85
C LYS A 126 -4.99 -10.16 18.09
N GLU A 127 -4.28 -9.11 17.70
CA GLU A 127 -2.88 -8.90 18.05
C GLU A 127 -2.79 -8.39 19.51
N GLU A 128 -1.61 -8.48 20.13
CA GLU A 128 -1.43 -8.14 21.56
C GLU A 128 -1.65 -6.66 21.87
N GLU A 129 -1.54 -5.77 20.87
CA GLU A 129 -1.77 -4.34 21.03
C GLU A 129 -3.26 -3.98 20.94
N GLU A 130 -3.79 -3.33 21.99
CA GLU A 130 -5.21 -2.96 22.08
C GLU A 130 -5.66 -1.89 21.08
N GLU A 131 -4.74 -1.05 20.59
CA GLU A 131 -5.04 0.05 19.66
C GLU A 131 -5.10 -0.40 18.19
N VAL A 132 -4.77 -1.66 17.91
CA VAL A 132 -4.75 -2.22 16.55
C VAL A 132 -6.13 -2.77 16.17
N VAL A 133 -6.62 -2.36 15.01
CA VAL A 133 -7.87 -2.89 14.44
C VAL A 133 -7.73 -4.39 14.23
N ALA A 134 -8.72 -5.16 14.71
CA ALA A 134 -8.74 -6.61 14.54
C ALA A 134 -8.59 -7.02 13.06
N PRO A 135 -7.88 -8.11 12.72
CA PRO A 135 -7.75 -8.57 11.34
C PRO A 135 -9.11 -8.82 10.68
N TYR A 136 -9.28 -8.29 9.47
CA TYR A 136 -10.51 -8.43 8.70
C TYR A 136 -10.25 -8.29 7.19
N HIS A 137 -11.24 -8.68 6.38
CA HIS A 137 -11.27 -8.44 4.95
C HIS A 137 -12.13 -7.20 4.65
N ALA A 138 -11.47 -6.13 4.21
CA ALA A 138 -12.18 -4.92 3.81
C ALA A 138 -13.17 -5.23 2.66
N TYR A 139 -14.37 -4.63 2.75
CA TYR A 139 -15.50 -4.82 1.85
C TYR A 139 -16.16 -6.21 1.84
N SER A 140 -15.74 -7.13 2.70
CA SER A 140 -16.47 -8.39 2.87
C SER A 140 -17.85 -8.13 3.50
N PRO A 141 -18.92 -8.80 3.04
CA PRO A 141 -20.25 -8.68 3.62
C PRO A 141 -20.26 -9.19 5.06
N SER A 142 -21.27 -8.79 5.82
CA SER A 142 -21.49 -9.35 7.15
C SER A 142 -22.26 -10.66 7.05
N GLY A 143 -21.81 -11.70 7.76
CA GLY A 143 -22.48 -12.99 7.77
C GLY A 143 -21.91 -13.97 8.79
N ALA A 144 -22.45 -15.18 8.81
CA ALA A 144 -21.89 -16.30 9.54
C ALA A 144 -22.10 -17.56 8.71
N ALA A 145 -21.02 -18.28 8.43
CA ALA A 145 -21.03 -19.50 7.66
C ALA A 145 -20.44 -20.65 8.50
N PHE A 146 -21.12 -21.79 8.48
CA PHE A 146 -20.62 -23.04 9.04
C PHE A 146 -20.71 -24.11 7.96
N ALA A 147 -19.56 -24.59 7.51
CA ALA A 147 -19.47 -25.70 6.57
C ALA A 147 -18.14 -26.44 6.71
N GLU A 148 -18.02 -27.55 6.01
CA GLU A 148 -16.74 -28.26 5.89
C GLU A 148 -15.69 -27.38 5.20
N ALA A 149 -14.46 -27.46 5.69
CA ALA A 149 -13.36 -26.66 5.17
C ALA A 149 -12.60 -27.41 4.07
N VAL A 150 -12.36 -26.77 2.94
CA VAL A 150 -11.58 -27.33 1.82
C VAL A 150 -10.35 -26.47 1.58
N PHE A 151 -9.16 -27.09 1.57
CA PHE A 151 -7.92 -26.39 1.26
C PHE A 151 -7.75 -26.21 -0.25
N VAL A 152 -7.67 -24.95 -0.71
CA VAL A 152 -7.64 -24.59 -2.14
C VAL A 152 -6.29 -24.05 -2.59
N ASN A 153 -5.20 -24.41 -1.91
CA ASN A 153 -3.85 -23.94 -2.21
C ASN A 153 -3.80 -22.39 -2.27
N TYR A 154 -3.43 -21.77 -3.39
CA TYR A 154 -3.38 -20.30 -3.52
C TYR A 154 -4.73 -19.70 -3.94
N GLY A 155 -5.75 -20.53 -4.19
CA GLY A 155 -7.07 -20.08 -4.64
C GLY A 155 -7.09 -19.62 -6.09
N ARG A 156 -6.22 -20.17 -6.93
CA ARG A 156 -6.20 -19.86 -8.36
C ARG A 156 -7.20 -20.73 -9.11
N GLU A 157 -7.59 -20.31 -10.32
CA GLU A 157 -8.48 -21.12 -11.15
C GLU A 157 -7.92 -22.52 -11.43
N GLU A 158 -6.60 -22.66 -11.62
CA GLU A 158 -5.97 -23.97 -11.78
C GLU A 158 -6.06 -24.84 -10.52
N ASP A 159 -6.04 -24.26 -9.33
CA ASP A 159 -6.15 -24.99 -8.06
C ASP A 159 -7.56 -25.59 -7.93
N PHE A 160 -8.59 -24.81 -8.22
CA PHE A 160 -9.97 -25.31 -8.24
C PHE A 160 -10.20 -26.34 -9.35
N ARG A 161 -9.58 -26.16 -10.52
CA ARG A 161 -9.65 -27.15 -11.61
C ARG A 161 -9.00 -28.46 -11.20
N ALA A 162 -7.87 -28.42 -10.51
CA ALA A 162 -7.19 -29.60 -9.98
C ALA A 162 -8.07 -30.33 -8.95
N LEU A 163 -8.70 -29.60 -8.03
CA LEU A 163 -9.64 -30.18 -7.06
C LEU A 163 -10.82 -30.88 -7.74
N ARG A 164 -11.42 -30.25 -8.75
CA ARG A 164 -12.49 -30.88 -9.55
C ARG A 164 -12.01 -32.14 -10.28
N ALA A 165 -10.80 -32.14 -10.82
CA ALA A 165 -10.22 -33.32 -11.47
C ALA A 165 -9.98 -34.48 -10.47
N LEU A 166 -9.78 -34.16 -9.19
CA LEU A 166 -9.68 -35.12 -8.09
C LEU A 166 -11.06 -35.53 -7.52
N GLY A 167 -12.17 -35.02 -8.08
CA GLY A 167 -13.52 -35.31 -7.61
C GLY A 167 -13.93 -34.57 -6.33
N VAL A 168 -13.21 -33.51 -5.95
CA VAL A 168 -13.55 -32.67 -4.79
C VAL A 168 -14.47 -31.53 -5.22
N GLU A 169 -15.70 -31.52 -4.69
CA GLU A 169 -16.66 -30.45 -4.87
C GLU A 169 -16.48 -29.38 -3.80
N VAL A 170 -16.32 -28.11 -4.21
CA VAL A 170 -16.06 -26.98 -3.29
C VAL A 170 -17.35 -26.18 -3.00
N ALA A 171 -18.43 -26.46 -3.73
CA ALA A 171 -19.70 -25.77 -3.55
C ALA A 171 -20.29 -26.04 -2.15
N GLY A 172 -20.67 -24.97 -1.46
CA GLY A 172 -21.17 -25.01 -0.08
C GLY A 172 -20.08 -25.21 0.98
N CYS A 173 -18.81 -25.28 0.60
CA CYS A 173 -17.68 -25.47 1.53
C CYS A 173 -17.03 -24.13 1.90
N VAL A 174 -16.36 -24.09 3.05
CA VAL A 174 -15.46 -22.98 3.42
C VAL A 174 -14.11 -23.19 2.76
N ALA A 175 -13.79 -22.40 1.74
CA ALA A 175 -12.51 -22.48 1.05
C ALA A 175 -11.39 -21.81 1.87
N VAL A 176 -10.32 -22.55 2.16
CA VAL A 176 -9.13 -22.07 2.88
C VAL A 176 -7.96 -21.96 1.91
N ALA A 177 -7.51 -20.72 1.66
CA ALA A 177 -6.41 -20.42 0.76
C ALA A 177 -5.20 -19.84 1.49
N ARG A 178 -4.00 -20.16 1.02
CA ARG A 178 -2.75 -19.52 1.46
C ARG A 178 -2.52 -18.23 0.68
N ARG A 179 -2.03 -17.20 1.36
CA ARG A 179 -1.66 -15.94 0.72
C ARG A 179 -0.43 -16.14 -0.17
N GLY A 180 -0.43 -15.53 -1.35
CA GLY A 180 0.70 -15.54 -2.27
C GLY A 180 0.31 -16.02 -3.65
N GLY A 181 1.26 -16.61 -4.38
CA GLY A 181 0.97 -17.20 -5.68
C GLY A 181 0.57 -16.20 -6.76
N GLY A 182 0.89 -14.91 -6.63
CA GLY A 182 0.64 -13.92 -7.69
C GLY A 182 -0.83 -13.58 -7.94
N VAL A 183 -1.76 -14.01 -7.07
CA VAL A 183 -3.19 -13.71 -7.19
C VAL A 183 -3.64 -12.81 -6.03
N GLY A 184 -4.44 -11.80 -6.35
CA GLY A 184 -5.00 -10.87 -5.38
C GLY A 184 -6.13 -11.51 -4.57
N ARG A 185 -6.39 -11.00 -3.36
CA ARG A 185 -7.47 -11.51 -2.47
C ARG A 185 -8.84 -11.53 -3.16
N ALA A 186 -9.18 -10.45 -3.85
CA ALA A 186 -10.46 -10.34 -4.55
C ALA A 186 -10.61 -11.42 -5.65
N ALA A 187 -9.54 -11.69 -6.40
CA ALA A 187 -9.56 -12.72 -7.44
C ALA A 187 -9.70 -14.14 -6.85
N VAL A 188 -9.16 -14.41 -5.66
CA VAL A 188 -9.39 -15.68 -4.96
C VAL A 188 -10.85 -15.84 -4.55
N VAL A 189 -11.46 -14.78 -4.00
CA VAL A 189 -12.89 -14.79 -3.62
C VAL A 189 -13.76 -14.99 -4.87
N GLU A 190 -13.49 -14.24 -5.93
CA GLU A 190 -14.21 -14.34 -7.21
C GLU A 190 -14.08 -15.73 -7.84
N ALA A 191 -12.90 -16.35 -7.78
CA ALA A 191 -12.71 -17.72 -8.23
C ALA A 191 -13.50 -18.72 -7.37
N ALA A 192 -13.51 -18.55 -6.04
CA ALA A 192 -14.29 -19.38 -5.13
C ALA A 192 -15.80 -19.26 -5.37
N GLU A 193 -16.32 -18.04 -5.56
CA GLU A 193 -17.73 -17.79 -5.87
C GLU A 193 -18.19 -18.46 -7.16
N ARG A 194 -17.31 -18.50 -8.16
CA ARG A 194 -17.56 -19.22 -9.42
C ARG A 194 -17.46 -20.74 -9.28
N GLY A 195 -17.21 -21.27 -8.09
CA GLY A 195 -16.87 -22.67 -7.88
C GLY A 195 -15.63 -23.08 -8.66
N GLY A 196 -14.77 -22.11 -8.99
CA GLY A 196 -13.56 -22.22 -9.81
C GLY A 196 -13.77 -22.43 -11.30
N GLY A 197 -14.95 -22.12 -11.87
CA GLY A 197 -15.22 -22.29 -13.30
C GLY A 197 -15.93 -21.09 -13.92
N GLY A 198 -15.31 -20.44 -14.90
CA GLY A 198 -15.95 -19.45 -15.78
C GLY A 198 -16.94 -20.04 -16.79
N GLY A 199 -17.71 -21.06 -16.43
CA GLY A 199 -18.61 -21.76 -17.34
C GLY A 199 -19.84 -22.27 -16.61
N GLY A 200 -21.01 -21.75 -17.01
CA GLY A 200 -22.31 -22.22 -16.55
C GLY A 200 -22.45 -23.73 -16.80
N GLY A 201 -22.50 -24.47 -15.71
CA GLY A 201 -22.67 -25.92 -15.72
C GLY A 201 -22.97 -26.36 -14.31
N GLY A 202 -24.23 -26.24 -13.90
CA GLY A 202 -24.71 -26.79 -12.64
C GLY A 202 -24.55 -28.30 -12.67
N VAL A 203 -23.46 -28.81 -12.10
CA VAL A 203 -23.35 -30.22 -11.78
C VAL A 203 -24.18 -30.43 -10.54
N ARG A 204 -25.38 -30.98 -10.73
CA ARG A 204 -26.21 -31.56 -9.66
C ARG A 204 -25.53 -32.86 -9.20
N GLY A 205 -24.49 -32.73 -8.36
CA GLY A 205 -23.98 -33.81 -7.54
C GLY A 205 -24.53 -33.61 -6.12
N GLY A 206 -25.15 -34.64 -5.54
CA GLY A 206 -25.64 -34.60 -4.15
C GLY A 206 -24.52 -34.69 -3.12
N GLY A 207 -23.43 -33.93 -3.29
CA GLY A 207 -22.18 -34.04 -2.52
C GLY A 207 -21.64 -32.70 -2.00
N GLY A 208 -22.41 -31.61 -2.08
CA GLY A 208 -22.00 -30.33 -1.52
C GLY A 208 -21.74 -30.40 -0.01
N CYS A 209 -20.76 -29.64 0.47
CA CYS A 209 -20.55 -29.47 1.90
C CYS A 209 -21.80 -28.81 2.47
N GLY A 210 -22.49 -29.45 3.42
CA GLY A 210 -23.77 -28.99 3.95
C GLY A 210 -23.69 -27.65 4.68
N GLU A 211 -23.80 -26.55 3.92
CA GLU A 211 -23.68 -25.19 4.40
C GLU A 211 -24.83 -24.83 5.36
N ARG A 212 -24.48 -24.23 6.50
CA ARG A 212 -25.41 -23.69 7.48
C ARG A 212 -25.12 -22.22 7.74
N ALA A 213 -26.20 -21.45 7.89
CA ALA A 213 -26.15 -20.05 8.29
C ALA A 213 -26.78 -19.90 9.68
N ARG A 214 -26.35 -18.86 10.41
CA ARG A 214 -26.94 -18.52 11.70
C ARG A 214 -28.21 -17.69 11.50
N ASP A 215 -29.32 -18.08 12.12
CA ASP A 215 -30.57 -17.31 12.09
C ASP A 215 -30.60 -16.15 13.10
N GLU A 216 -31.69 -15.37 13.10
CA GLU A 216 -31.89 -14.25 14.04
C GLU A 216 -31.93 -14.70 15.52
N SER A 217 -32.25 -15.97 15.78
CA SER A 217 -32.25 -16.57 17.13
C SER A 217 -30.88 -17.12 17.55
N GLY A 218 -29.89 -17.12 16.65
CA GLY A 218 -28.54 -17.60 16.91
C GLY A 218 -28.30 -19.09 16.61
N ASP A 219 -29.29 -19.79 16.05
CA ASP A 219 -29.22 -21.23 15.75
C ASP A 219 -28.72 -21.50 14.32
N TRP A 220 -28.08 -22.65 14.10
CA TRP A 220 -27.50 -23.03 12.81
C TRP A 220 -28.52 -23.77 11.95
N ARG A 221 -28.96 -23.16 10.85
CA ARG A 221 -29.92 -23.76 9.93
C ARG A 221 -29.29 -24.05 8.55
N PRO A 222 -29.66 -25.17 7.89
CA PRO A 222 -29.28 -25.42 6.50
C PRO A 222 -29.70 -24.26 5.60
N VAL A 223 -28.83 -23.88 4.66
CA VAL A 223 -29.17 -22.85 3.67
C VAL A 223 -30.10 -23.47 2.63
N GLU A 224 -31.39 -23.09 2.65
CA GLU A 224 -32.39 -23.62 1.70
C GLU A 224 -32.16 -23.02 0.31
N SER A 225 -31.95 -23.89 -0.68
CA SER A 225 -31.27 -23.66 -1.96
C SER A 225 -31.99 -22.79 -3.00
N ARG A 226 -32.78 -21.77 -2.61
CA ARG A 226 -33.57 -20.98 -3.58
C ARG A 226 -32.94 -19.74 -4.20
N VAL A 227 -31.78 -19.28 -3.74
CA VAL A 227 -30.98 -18.30 -4.50
C VAL A 227 -29.52 -18.57 -4.20
N GLY A 228 -28.78 -19.07 -5.20
CA GLY A 228 -27.32 -19.11 -5.15
C GLY A 228 -26.78 -17.70 -5.04
N ARG A 229 -26.56 -17.24 -3.81
CA ARG A 229 -25.60 -16.19 -3.49
C ARG A 229 -24.56 -16.88 -2.63
N GLY A 230 -23.34 -16.97 -3.16
CA GLY A 230 -22.23 -17.61 -2.49
C GLY A 230 -22.14 -17.09 -1.06
N GLY A 231 -22.13 -18.02 -0.10
CA GLY A 231 -21.80 -17.71 1.28
C GLY A 231 -20.35 -17.29 1.34
N GLU A 232 -20.11 -15.99 1.29
CA GLU A 232 -18.85 -15.44 1.76
C GLU A 232 -18.74 -15.74 3.26
N VAL A 233 -17.58 -16.23 3.69
CA VAL A 233 -17.21 -16.22 5.12
C VAL A 233 -16.82 -14.78 5.46
N GLY A 234 -17.82 -13.92 5.42
CA GLY A 234 -17.76 -12.54 5.83
C GLY A 234 -17.99 -12.48 7.33
N PHE A 235 -17.00 -11.97 8.06
CA PHE A 235 -17.03 -11.89 9.52
C PHE A 235 -18.18 -10.99 9.98
N GLY A 236 -19.22 -11.61 10.55
CA GLY A 236 -20.43 -10.91 10.99
C GLY A 236 -20.29 -10.19 12.33
N GLY A 237 -20.93 -9.03 12.41
CA GLY A 237 -21.36 -8.39 13.64
C GLY A 237 -22.63 -7.59 13.36
N GLN A 238 -23.66 -7.86 14.17
CA GLN A 238 -24.93 -7.13 14.26
C GLN A 238 -24.72 -5.65 14.62
#